data_AF-A0A6M0RGH4-F1
#
_entry.id   AF-A0A6M0RGH4-F1
#
_cell.length_a   1.000
_cell.length_b   1.000
_cell.length_c   1.000
_cell.angle_alpha   90.00
_cell.angle_beta   90.00
_cell.angle_gamma   90.00
#
_symmetry.space_group_name_H-M   'P 1'
#
loop_
_entity.id
_entity.type
_entity.pdbx_description
1 polymer ?
#
loop_
_entity_poly.entity_id
_entity_poly.type
_entity_poly.pdbx_seq_one_letter_code
_entity_poly.pdbx_strand_id
1 'polypeptide(L)'
;MSKRHKKGSVAVHNRNGMLRLRWTYQSRGYSLAVGLPDTPINRAAAEAKAAKIQIDIALEQFDTTLTRYRFNPDGGRLDSSLFEKFVRWKVQNGLAEHTAGN
;
A
#
# COMPACT_ATOMS: atom_id res chain seq x y z
N MET A 1 -10.76 -25.50 -0.97
CA MET A 1 -10.64 -24.85 -2.30
C MET A 1 -9.77 -23.62 -2.17
N SER A 2 -8.52 -23.64 -2.68
CA SER A 2 -7.63 -22.49 -2.60
C SER A 2 -8.10 -21.41 -3.59
N LYS A 3 -8.54 -20.27 -3.07
CA LYS A 3 -9.07 -19.13 -3.85
C LYS A 3 -7.89 -18.51 -4.60
N ARG A 4 -7.59 -19.00 -5.80
CA ARG A 4 -6.55 -18.40 -6.65
C ARG A 4 -7.00 -16.99 -7.00
N HIS A 5 -6.25 -16.01 -6.52
CA HIS A 5 -6.38 -14.63 -6.93
C HIS A 5 -6.26 -14.54 -8.46
N LYS A 6 -7.18 -13.83 -9.12
CA LYS A 6 -7.13 -13.60 -10.58
C LYS A 6 -5.76 -13.00 -10.94
N LYS A 7 -5.19 -13.35 -12.09
CA LYS A 7 -3.91 -12.76 -12.56
C LYS A 7 -4.01 -11.23 -12.48
N GLY A 8 -3.05 -10.58 -11.82
CA GLY A 8 -3.06 -9.14 -11.59
C GLY A 8 -3.81 -8.67 -10.34
N SER A 9 -4.38 -9.56 -9.52
CA SER A 9 -5.02 -9.19 -8.26
C SER A 9 -3.98 -8.68 -7.26
N VAL A 10 -4.22 -7.47 -6.78
CA VAL A 10 -3.41 -6.80 -5.76
C VAL A 10 -4.06 -6.99 -4.40
N ALA A 11 -3.36 -7.67 -3.50
CA ALA A 11 -3.81 -7.93 -2.15
C ALA A 11 -3.18 -6.94 -1.16
N VAL A 12 -3.99 -6.48 -0.21
CA VAL A 12 -3.51 -5.72 0.95
C VAL A 12 -3.09 -6.71 2.03
N HIS A 13 -1.86 -6.58 2.52
CA HIS A 13 -1.25 -7.42 3.54
C HIS A 13 -0.76 -6.55 4.68
N ASN A 14 -1.07 -6.95 5.92
CA ASN A 14 -0.48 -6.34 7.11
C ASN A 14 0.82 -7.08 7.47
N ARG A 15 1.91 -6.35 7.71
CA ARG A 15 3.14 -6.89 8.31
C ARG A 15 3.56 -5.98 9.46
N ASN A 16 3.57 -6.51 10.68
CA ASN A 16 3.96 -5.80 11.91
C ASN A 16 3.15 -4.51 12.13
N GLY A 17 1.85 -4.58 11.92
CA GLY A 17 0.95 -3.42 12.05
C GLY A 17 1.01 -2.46 10.86
N MET A 18 1.84 -2.70 9.83
CA MET A 18 1.96 -1.83 8.65
C MET A 18 1.38 -2.46 7.40
N LEU A 19 0.63 -1.67 6.64
CA LEU A 19 0.01 -2.07 5.38
C LEU A 19 1.02 -2.10 4.23
N ARG A 20 0.94 -3.19 3.46
CA ARG A 20 1.71 -3.44 2.24
C ARG A 20 0.79 -3.97 1.16
N LEU A 21 1.04 -3.61 -0.08
CA LEU A 21 0.40 -4.20 -1.25
C LEU A 21 1.30 -5.29 -1.81
N ARG A 22 0.73 -6.45 -2.13
CA ARG A 22 1.43 -7.59 -2.75
C ARG A 22 0.64 -8.12 -3.93
N TRP A 23 1.33 -8.34 -5.04
CA TRP A 23 0.73 -8.89 -6.26
C TRP A 23 1.76 -9.56 -7.14
N THR A 24 1.28 -10.28 -8.14
CA THR A 24 2.12 -10.89 -9.17
C THR A 24 1.69 -10.37 -10.53
N TYR A 25 2.65 -9.88 -11.31
CA TYR A 25 2.44 -9.43 -12.68
C TYR A 25 3.55 -9.99 -13.58
N GLN A 26 3.19 -10.58 -14.72
CA GLN A 26 4.12 -11.23 -15.65
C GLN A 26 5.13 -12.20 -14.98
N SER A 27 4.63 -13.08 -14.10
CA SER A 27 5.46 -14.05 -13.35
C SER A 27 6.50 -13.43 -12.40
N ARG A 28 6.44 -12.11 -12.17
CA ARG A 28 7.26 -11.40 -11.19
C ARG A 28 6.41 -10.98 -9.99
N GLY A 29 6.93 -11.24 -8.79
CA GLY A 29 6.30 -10.80 -7.54
C GLY A 29 6.65 -9.36 -7.24
N TYR A 30 5.64 -8.53 -7.02
CA TYR A 30 5.78 -7.14 -6.64
C TYR A 30 5.26 -6.91 -5.23
N SER A 31 5.95 -6.04 -4.49
CA SER A 31 5.51 -5.60 -3.18
C SER A 31 5.76 -4.11 -3.01
N LEU A 32 4.76 -3.41 -2.50
CA LEU A 32 4.81 -1.98 -2.25
C LEU A 32 4.41 -1.71 -0.81
N ALA A 33 5.29 -1.09 -0.03
CA ALA A 33 4.94 -0.62 1.29
C ALA A 33 4.05 0.62 1.17
N VAL A 34 2.88 0.61 1.81
CA VAL A 34 2.01 1.78 1.91
C VAL A 34 2.50 2.70 3.02
N GLY A 35 3.21 2.16 4.02
CA GLY A 35 3.75 2.92 5.15
C GLY A 35 2.69 3.36 6.17
N LEU A 36 1.45 2.88 6.02
CA LEU A 36 0.34 3.20 6.90
C LEU A 36 0.13 2.10 7.94
N PRO A 37 -0.24 2.44 9.18
CA PRO A 37 -0.68 1.45 10.15
C PRO A 37 -2.00 0.81 9.71
N ASP A 38 -2.23 -0.44 10.07
CA ASP A 38 -3.47 -1.19 9.76
C ASP A 38 -4.64 -0.67 10.61
N THR A 39 -5.26 0.38 10.10
CA THR A 39 -6.54 0.89 10.59
C THR A 39 -7.58 0.75 9.48
N PRO A 40 -8.89 0.66 9.79
CA PRO A 40 -9.93 0.52 8.76
C PRO A 40 -9.86 1.60 7.67
N ILE A 41 -9.57 2.84 8.04
CA ILE A 41 -9.42 3.98 7.12
C ILE A 41 -8.20 3.82 6.23
N ASN A 42 -7.05 3.47 6.83
CA ASN A 42 -5.81 3.29 6.08
C ASN A 42 -5.87 2.06 5.17
N ARG A 43 -6.62 1.02 5.59
CA ARG A 43 -6.88 -0.16 4.79
C ARG A 43 -7.73 0.20 3.57
N ALA A 44 -8.80 0.98 3.73
CA ALA A 44 -9.57 1.49 2.59
C ALA A 44 -8.71 2.32 1.62
N ALA A 45 -7.80 3.16 2.14
CA ALA A 45 -6.85 3.90 1.30
C ALA A 45 -5.87 2.97 0.55
N ALA A 46 -5.38 1.92 1.22
CA ALA A 46 -4.52 0.91 0.61
C ALA A 46 -5.29 0.10 -0.47
N GLU A 47 -6.55 -0.23 -0.24
CA GLU A 47 -7.43 -0.90 -1.20
C GLU A 47 -7.70 -0.04 -2.42
N ALA A 48 -7.98 1.26 -2.25
CA ALA A 48 -8.13 2.18 -3.38
C ALA A 48 -6.86 2.23 -4.25
N LYS A 49 -5.68 2.22 -3.62
CA LYS A 49 -4.39 2.16 -4.32
C LYS A 49 -4.16 0.81 -5.01
N ALA A 50 -4.56 -0.28 -4.36
CA ALA A 50 -4.54 -1.61 -4.95
C ALA A 50 -5.42 -1.68 -6.20
N ALA A 51 -6.64 -1.13 -6.15
CA ALA A 51 -7.55 -1.05 -7.29
C ALA A 51 -6.95 -0.24 -8.44
N LYS A 52 -6.27 0.87 -8.16
CA LYS A 52 -5.56 1.65 -9.19
C LYS A 52 -4.48 0.82 -9.89
N ILE A 53 -3.67 0.08 -9.15
CA ILE A 53 -2.66 -0.82 -9.73
C ILE A 53 -3.33 -1.93 -10.57
N GLN A 54 -4.45 -2.49 -10.10
CA GLN A 54 -5.20 -3.50 -10.86
C GLN A 54 -5.71 -2.94 -12.19
N ILE A 55 -6.23 -1.71 -12.20
CA ILE A 55 -6.68 -1.02 -13.42
C ILE A 55 -5.50 -0.83 -14.37
N ASP A 56 -4.36 -0.33 -13.88
CA ASP A 56 -3.18 -0.10 -14.74
C ASP A 56 -2.60 -1.40 -15.31
N ILE A 57 -2.66 -2.50 -14.54
CA ILE A 57 -2.33 -3.85 -15.03
C ILE A 57 -3.29 -4.29 -16.14
N ALA A 58 -4.60 -4.04 -15.97
CA ALA A 58 -5.61 -4.39 -16.96
C ALA A 58 -5.48 -3.56 -18.25
N LEU A 59 -5.03 -2.32 -18.12
CA LEU A 59 -4.76 -1.41 -19.25
C LEU A 59 -3.37 -1.61 -19.88
N GLU A 60 -2.57 -2.57 -19.39
CA GLU A 60 -1.18 -2.79 -19.79
C GLU A 60 -0.27 -1.54 -19.65
N GLN A 61 -0.69 -0.58 -18.82
CA GLN A 61 0.04 0.65 -18.49
C GLN A 61 0.76 0.57 -17.15
N PHE A 62 0.84 -0.63 -16.57
CA PHE A 62 1.47 -0.85 -15.28
C PHE A 62 2.95 -0.49 -15.31
N ASP A 63 3.31 0.49 -14.48
CA ASP A 63 4.70 0.88 -14.27
C ASP A 63 5.41 -0.13 -13.37
N THR A 64 6.19 -1.01 -14.02
CA THR A 64 7.00 -2.04 -13.35
C THR A 64 8.07 -1.47 -12.42
N THR A 65 8.44 -0.18 -12.55
CA THR A 65 9.41 0.47 -11.65
C THR A 65 8.80 0.80 -10.29
N LEU A 66 7.48 0.68 -10.15
CA LEU A 66 6.69 1.07 -8.98
C LEU A 66 6.81 2.56 -8.62
N THR A 67 7.52 3.37 -9.40
CA THR A 67 7.82 4.77 -9.10
C THR A 67 6.55 5.60 -9.05
N ARG A 68 5.61 5.35 -9.98
CA ARG A 68 4.29 6.00 -10.01
C ARG A 68 3.39 5.64 -8.83
N TYR A 69 3.64 4.52 -8.16
CA TYR A 69 2.85 4.04 -7.03
C TYR A 69 3.55 4.24 -5.70
N ARG A 70 4.86 4.42 -5.69
CA ARG A 70 5.58 4.80 -4.48
C ARG A 70 5.14 6.18 -4.04
N PHE A 71 5.01 6.35 -2.72
CA PHE A 71 5.09 7.69 -2.14
C PHE A 71 6.56 8.12 -2.27
N ASN A 72 6.91 8.62 -3.46
CA ASN A 72 8.20 9.22 -3.70
C ASN A 72 8.08 10.73 -3.41
N PRO A 73 8.99 11.31 -2.61
CA PRO A 73 9.01 12.75 -2.37
C PRO A 73 9.29 13.55 -3.65
N ASP A 74 9.91 12.94 -4.67
CA ASP A 74 10.57 13.67 -5.75
C ASP A 74 9.94 13.48 -7.15
N GLY A 75 8.67 13.09 -7.26
CA GLY A 75 8.07 12.86 -8.59
C GLY A 75 6.59 13.16 -8.77
N GLY A 76 5.91 13.68 -7.74
CA GLY A 76 4.48 13.96 -7.84
C GLY A 76 3.84 14.25 -6.48
N ARG A 77 4.19 15.41 -5.90
CA ARG A 77 3.48 16.20 -4.88
C ARG A 77 2.42 15.48 -4.00
N LEU A 78 2.82 14.41 -3.32
CA LEU A 78 2.35 14.09 -1.97
C LEU A 78 3.62 13.93 -1.14
N ASP A 79 4.02 15.04 -0.54
CA ASP A 79 5.26 15.18 0.19
C ASP A 79 5.39 14.05 1.21
N SER A 80 6.45 13.25 1.10
CA SER A 80 6.79 12.21 2.07
C SER A 80 6.90 12.80 3.47
N SER A 81 7.26 14.09 3.60
CA SER A 81 7.22 14.84 4.85
C SER A 81 5.79 15.05 5.35
N LEU A 82 4.79 15.21 4.48
CA LEU A 82 3.38 15.33 4.85
C LEU A 82 2.81 13.99 5.29
N PHE A 83 3.22 12.90 4.64
CA PHE A 83 2.87 11.55 5.06
C PHE A 83 3.54 11.19 6.40
N GLU A 84 4.82 11.49 6.56
CA GLU A 84 5.55 11.28 7.82
C GLU A 84 4.99 12.16 8.93
N LYS A 85 4.62 13.41 8.63
CA LYS A 85 3.92 14.32 9.55
C LYS A 85 2.52 13.83 9.86
N PHE A 86 1.81 13.22 8.92
CA PHE A 86 0.51 12.58 9.16
C PHE A 86 0.64 11.34 10.05
N VAL A 87 1.66 10.51 9.83
CA VAL A 87 1.96 9.35 10.68
C VAL A 87 2.35 9.82 12.08
N ARG A 88 3.23 10.81 12.22
CA ARG A 88 3.57 11.45 13.51
C ARG A 88 2.34 12.06 14.18
N TRP A 89 1.48 12.73 13.42
CA TRP A 89 0.21 13.27 13.90
C TRP A 89 -0.73 12.18 14.40
N LYS A 90 -0.87 11.05 13.69
CA LYS A 90 -1.69 9.90 14.12
C LYS A 90 -1.13 9.24 15.39
N VAL A 91 0.19 9.14 15.52
CA VAL A 91 0.87 8.66 16.73
C VAL A 91 0.61 9.60 17.91
N GLN A 92 0.63 10.92 17.67
CA GLN A 92 0.39 11.95 18.69
C GLN A 92 -1.09 12.12 19.06
N ASN A 93 -2.03 11.83 18.16
CA ASN A 93 -3.48 11.97 18.37
C ASN A 93 -4.18 10.67 18.86
N GLY A 94 -3.42 9.68 19.35
CA GLY A 94 -4.00 8.59 20.15
C GLY A 94 -4.96 7.64 19.43
N LEU A 95 -4.82 7.43 18.11
CA LEU A 95 -5.49 6.34 17.38
C LEU A 95 -4.48 5.24 16.98
N ALA A 96 -3.47 5.04 17.81
CA ALA A 96 -2.58 3.87 17.75
C ALA A 96 -3.05 2.90 18.85
N GLU A 97 -4.05 2.09 18.54
CA GLU A 97 -4.29 0.89 19.34
C GLU A 97 -3.06 -0.01 19.18
N HIS A 98 -2.28 -0.07 20.27
CA HIS A 98 -1.36 -1.12 20.68
C HIS A 98 -1.07 -2.21 19.64
N THR A 99 0.15 -2.21 19.10
CA THR A 99 0.85 -3.48 18.83
C THR A 99 2.33 -3.29 19.11
N ALA A 100 2.65 -3.24 20.40
CA ALA A 100 3.95 -3.60 20.95
C ALA A 100 3.77 -4.93 21.71
N GLY A 101 4.65 -5.89 21.47
CA GLY A 101 4.65 -7.24 22.07
C GLY A 101 3.83 -8.23 21.24
N ASN A 102 4.37 -9.35 20.75
CA ASN A 102 5.44 -10.21 21.25
C ASN A 102 6.15 -10.88 20.06
#